data_AF-A0A957USH2-F1
#
_entry.id   AF-A0A957USH2-F1
#
_cell.length_a   1.000
_cell.length_b   1.000
_cell.length_c   1.000
_cell.angle_alpha   90.00
_cell.angle_beta   90.00
_cell.angle_gamma   90.00
#
_symmetry.space_group_name_H-M   'P 1'
#
loop_
_entity.id
_entity.type
_entity.pdbx_description
1 polymer ?
#
loop_
_entity_poly.entity_id
_entity_poly.type
_entity_poly.pdbx_seq_one_letter_code
_entity_poly.pdbx_strand_id
1 'polypeptide(L)'
;SPDEPEEGGRIYHVRLRRNQQVELDFGNGAINFNRIRVGDLLWRSDDPEMAKMARPFTEAQAPQHTQKLQVDVEAYVGQPLRARWSLVHMPQITVTVHSPAPLEPANQRGLDAAFLRKQFGRLGGTAYELADVTLKTNGRAFAPSSLLNELRRDAVDQLVTMQTAPQHQTVHEPLSILRRAVEQTATPAQSPAPAASAPQLHLLVRTPQQLAAALALHEAGCTLGSITLDYLELYGLRPAVEQVQAVGIPVRVASPRVLKPSEQRIVNFLLRLNCDILVRSSGLLQALNHSLREEPSIPPPQLIGDFSLNAANVLTAHIFLSTGVTRLTPTHDLNAAQVASLARNIGAANLEVVAYQHLPVFHTEHCVFCRFLSTGTSYKDCGHPCEKHKVALRDTQGRAHPVMADVGCRNTVFGAQAQEASHHLEAWLAAGIQHYRLEFVHETEQEVRKVSLAFAAALQGTISAAELGQRLQRISPQGTTEGSLFVPNNYLEIPLM
;
A
#
# COMPACT_ATOMS: atom_id res chain seq x y z
N SER A 1 -27.30 -16.00 26.86
CA SER A 1 -27.47 -16.98 25.78
C SER A 1 -27.33 -16.24 24.46
N PRO A 2 -26.74 -16.79 23.40
CA PRO A 2 -26.76 -16.16 22.07
C PRO A 2 -28.18 -15.92 21.52
N ASP A 3 -29.18 -16.63 22.07
CA ASP A 3 -30.58 -16.56 21.63
C ASP A 3 -31.43 -15.51 22.38
N GLU A 4 -30.85 -14.83 23.38
CA GLU A 4 -31.56 -13.78 24.12
C GLU A 4 -31.02 -12.39 23.71
N PRO A 5 -31.88 -11.37 23.60
CA PRO A 5 -31.42 -10.01 23.35
C PRO A 5 -30.47 -9.55 24.46
N GLU A 6 -29.44 -8.79 24.04
CA GLU A 6 -28.52 -8.10 24.93
C GLU A 6 -29.31 -7.12 25.83
N GLU A 7 -28.86 -6.97 27.08
CA GLU A 7 -29.43 -5.99 28.00
C GLU A 7 -29.01 -4.58 27.58
N GLY A 8 -29.97 -3.68 27.39
CA GLY A 8 -29.69 -2.32 26.96
C GLY A 8 -30.89 -1.41 27.12
N GLY A 9 -30.62 -0.12 27.28
CA GLY A 9 -31.65 0.89 27.47
C GLY A 9 -31.13 2.31 27.26
N ARG A 10 -32.05 3.28 27.22
CA ARG A 10 -31.69 4.70 27.15
C ARG A 10 -31.02 5.14 28.45
N ILE A 11 -29.87 5.78 28.32
CA ILE A 11 -29.14 6.41 29.43
C ILE A 11 -29.71 7.80 29.64
N TYR A 12 -30.11 8.10 30.88
CA TYR A 12 -30.68 9.40 31.26
C TYR A 12 -29.67 10.26 32.02
N HIS A 13 -28.77 9.65 32.79
CA HIS A 13 -27.70 10.37 33.48
C HIS A 13 -26.37 9.63 33.40
N VAL A 14 -25.31 10.41 33.29
CA VAL A 14 -23.92 9.96 33.36
C VAL A 14 -23.25 10.74 34.47
N ARG A 15 -22.79 10.05 35.53
CA ARG A 15 -22.09 10.67 36.66
C ARG A 15 -20.66 10.16 36.73
N LEU A 16 -19.70 11.07 36.69
CA LEU A 16 -18.32 10.75 37.02
C LEU A 16 -18.19 10.51 38.52
N ARG A 17 -17.71 9.34 38.89
CA ARG A 17 -17.35 8.98 40.25
C ARG A 17 -15.83 9.09 40.44
N ARG A 18 -15.37 9.01 41.69
CA ARG A 18 -13.94 9.01 42.01
C ARG A 18 -13.27 7.79 41.35
N ASN A 19 -11.98 7.88 41.07
CA ASN A 19 -11.18 6.81 40.44
C ASN A 19 -11.57 6.48 38.98
N GLN A 20 -11.95 7.49 38.18
CA GLN A 20 -12.28 7.34 36.74
C GLN A 20 -13.45 6.38 36.46
N GLN A 21 -14.28 6.08 37.47
CA GLN A 21 -15.49 5.29 37.28
C GLN A 21 -16.63 6.17 36.76
N VAL A 22 -17.45 5.60 35.88
CA VAL A 22 -18.64 6.25 35.33
C VAL A 22 -19.87 5.48 35.78
N GLU A 23 -20.81 6.19 36.42
CA GLU A 23 -22.12 5.67 36.78
C GLU A 23 -23.14 6.10 35.72
N LEU A 24 -23.95 5.14 35.28
CA LEU A 24 -24.96 5.32 34.23
C LEU A 24 -26.34 5.01 34.81
N ASP A 25 -27.25 5.98 34.74
CA ASP A 25 -28.64 5.79 35.12
C ASP A 25 -29.47 5.46 33.88
N PHE A 26 -30.21 4.35 33.94
CA PHE A 26 -31.11 3.89 32.90
C PHE A 26 -32.57 4.12 33.29
N GLY A 27 -33.47 4.06 32.30
CA GLY A 27 -34.91 4.08 32.56
C GLY A 27 -35.33 2.97 33.53
N ASN A 28 -36.32 3.24 34.37
CA ASN A 28 -36.80 2.26 35.34
C ASN A 28 -37.33 1.00 34.62
N GLY A 29 -36.84 -0.17 35.04
CA GLY A 29 -37.19 -1.46 34.43
C GLY A 29 -36.60 -1.71 33.03
N ALA A 30 -35.76 -0.81 32.52
CA ALA A 30 -35.18 -0.95 31.18
C ALA A 30 -34.06 -1.99 31.11
N ILE A 31 -33.43 -2.30 32.26
CA ILE A 31 -32.31 -3.24 32.35
C ILE A 31 -32.54 -4.22 33.49
N ASN A 32 -32.31 -5.50 33.22
CA ASN A 32 -32.21 -6.53 34.23
C ASN A 32 -30.74 -6.68 34.68
N PHE A 33 -30.37 -5.96 35.75
CA PHE A 33 -29.00 -5.96 36.27
C PHE A 33 -28.47 -7.32 36.71
N ASN A 34 -29.34 -8.32 36.97
CA ASN A 34 -28.90 -9.68 37.30
C ASN A 34 -28.23 -10.40 36.11
N ARG A 35 -28.41 -9.89 34.88
CA ARG A 35 -27.78 -10.41 33.66
C ARG A 35 -26.47 -9.70 33.32
N ILE A 36 -26.05 -8.69 34.08
CA ILE A 36 -24.83 -7.90 33.84
C ILE A 36 -23.77 -8.26 34.88
N ARG A 37 -22.52 -8.48 34.43
CA ARG A 37 -21.37 -8.85 35.26
C ARG A 37 -20.21 -7.87 35.07
N VAL A 38 -19.35 -7.80 36.08
CA VAL A 38 -18.10 -7.03 35.99
C VAL A 38 -17.23 -7.64 34.89
N GLY A 39 -16.83 -6.81 33.93
CA GLY A 39 -16.05 -7.23 32.75
C GLY A 39 -16.85 -7.30 31.45
N ASP A 40 -18.20 -7.24 31.52
CA ASP A 40 -19.03 -7.15 30.33
C ASP A 40 -18.76 -5.85 29.56
N LEU A 41 -18.78 -5.95 28.23
CA LEU A 41 -18.56 -4.80 27.35
C LEU A 41 -19.82 -3.94 27.28
N LEU A 42 -19.64 -2.62 27.42
CA LEU A 42 -20.70 -1.65 27.22
C LEU A 42 -20.51 -0.92 25.89
N TRP A 43 -21.52 -0.98 25.03
CA TRP A 43 -21.53 -0.30 23.74
C TRP A 43 -22.51 0.87 23.76
N ARG A 44 -22.12 2.00 23.17
CA ARG A 44 -23.04 3.11 22.89
C ARG A 44 -23.62 2.91 21.49
N SER A 45 -24.81 2.33 21.41
CA SER A 45 -25.48 1.98 20.14
C SER A 45 -26.29 3.13 19.54
N ASP A 46 -26.64 4.16 20.32
CA ASP A 46 -27.36 5.34 19.86
C ASP A 46 -26.87 6.59 20.63
N ASP A 47 -26.68 7.69 19.90
CA ASP A 47 -26.37 9.01 20.45
C ASP A 47 -27.21 10.05 19.69
N PRO A 48 -28.20 10.69 20.34
CA PRO A 48 -29.06 11.67 19.70
C PRO A 48 -28.31 12.86 19.10
N GLU A 49 -27.21 13.29 19.70
CA GLU A 49 -26.39 14.39 19.16
C GLU A 49 -25.63 13.91 17.93
N MET A 50 -25.11 12.68 17.94
CA MET A 50 -24.49 12.08 16.76
C MET A 50 -25.49 11.87 15.62
N ALA A 51 -26.70 11.37 15.93
CA ALA A 51 -27.78 11.23 14.97
C ALA A 51 -28.18 12.58 14.38
N LYS A 52 -28.28 13.62 15.22
CA LYS A 52 -28.56 15.00 14.79
C LYS A 52 -27.45 15.58 13.92
N MET A 53 -26.19 15.30 14.23
CA MET A 53 -25.04 15.69 13.40
C MET A 53 -25.00 14.92 12.07
N ALA A 54 -25.43 13.65 12.05
CA ALA A 54 -25.45 12.80 10.87
C ALA A 54 -26.65 13.07 9.94
N ARG A 55 -27.78 13.54 10.50
CA ARG A 55 -29.03 13.76 9.79
C ARG A 55 -28.92 14.61 8.51
N PRO A 56 -28.10 15.68 8.44
CA PRO A 56 -27.90 16.43 7.20
C PRO A 56 -27.27 15.60 6.06
N PHE A 57 -26.57 14.51 6.38
CA PHE A 57 -25.89 13.64 5.42
C PHE A 57 -26.72 12.41 5.05
N THR A 58 -27.57 11.93 5.95
CA THR A 58 -28.41 10.73 5.73
C THR A 58 -29.84 11.06 5.28
N GLU A 59 -30.36 12.23 5.67
CA GLU A 59 -31.72 12.72 5.40
C GLU A 59 -31.70 14.13 4.80
N ALA A 60 -30.75 14.38 3.91
CA ALA A 60 -30.57 15.68 3.28
C ALA A 60 -31.84 16.11 2.52
N GLN A 61 -32.52 17.18 2.97
CA GLN A 61 -33.69 17.76 2.28
C GLN A 61 -33.32 18.42 0.94
N ALA A 62 -32.03 18.75 0.77
CA ALA A 62 -31.46 19.25 -0.46
C ALA A 62 -30.11 18.55 -0.70
N PRO A 63 -29.70 18.33 -1.97
CA PRO A 63 -28.43 17.72 -2.28
C PRO A 63 -27.24 18.45 -1.64
N GLN A 64 -26.40 17.71 -0.92
CA GLN A 64 -25.18 18.22 -0.26
C GLN A 64 -24.05 18.52 -1.26
N HIS A 65 -24.10 17.91 -2.45
CA HIS A 65 -23.16 18.14 -3.54
C HIS A 65 -23.91 18.19 -4.87
N THR A 66 -23.60 19.19 -5.69
CA THR A 66 -24.18 19.39 -7.02
C THR A 66 -23.17 19.00 -8.09
N GLN A 67 -23.67 18.43 -9.19
CA GLN A 67 -22.87 18.14 -10.37
C GLN A 67 -23.05 19.21 -11.43
N LYS A 68 -21.95 19.70 -11.99
CA LYS A 68 -21.95 20.75 -13.01
C LYS A 68 -22.46 20.24 -14.35
N LEU A 69 -23.42 20.96 -14.92
CA LEU A 69 -24.02 20.70 -16.22
C LEU A 69 -23.58 21.73 -17.27
N GLN A 70 -23.25 21.22 -18.44
CA GLN A 70 -23.16 21.99 -19.69
C GLN A 70 -24.45 21.79 -20.48
N VAL A 71 -25.04 22.87 -21.00
CA VAL A 71 -26.24 22.79 -21.84
C VAL A 71 -25.99 23.42 -23.21
N ASP A 72 -26.15 22.64 -24.28
CA ASP A 72 -26.03 23.13 -25.65
C ASP A 72 -27.42 23.20 -26.29
N VAL A 73 -27.83 24.40 -26.71
CA VAL A 73 -29.18 24.67 -27.23
C VAL A 73 -29.14 25.04 -28.70
N GLU A 74 -29.97 24.39 -29.50
CA GLU A 74 -30.24 24.72 -30.90
C GLU A 74 -31.69 25.18 -31.01
N ALA A 75 -31.89 26.43 -31.45
CA ALA A 75 -33.20 27.07 -31.53
C ALA A 75 -33.35 27.85 -32.84
N TYR A 76 -34.02 27.23 -33.81
CA TYR A 76 -34.31 27.81 -35.13
C TYR A 76 -35.82 27.87 -35.37
N VAL A 77 -36.28 28.95 -35.99
CA VAL A 77 -37.70 29.10 -36.37
C VAL A 77 -38.10 27.97 -37.33
N GLY A 78 -39.26 27.37 -37.10
CA GLY A 78 -39.75 26.23 -37.89
C GLY A 78 -39.11 24.89 -37.53
N GLN A 79 -38.24 24.83 -36.51
CA GLN A 79 -37.70 23.59 -35.97
C GLN A 79 -37.99 23.46 -34.47
N PRO A 80 -38.14 22.25 -33.93
CA PRO A 80 -38.16 22.05 -32.48
C PRO A 80 -36.88 22.55 -31.83
N LEU A 81 -37.01 23.16 -30.65
CA LEU A 81 -35.87 23.45 -29.78
C LEU A 81 -35.23 22.14 -29.39
N ARG A 82 -33.92 22.05 -29.54
CA ARG A 82 -33.12 20.91 -29.06
C ARG A 82 -32.18 21.40 -27.97
N ALA A 83 -32.24 20.81 -26.79
CA ALA A 83 -31.31 21.09 -25.70
C ALA A 83 -30.59 19.80 -25.28
N ARG A 84 -29.27 19.78 -25.46
CA ARG A 84 -28.41 18.69 -24.98
C ARG A 84 -27.83 19.08 -23.63
N TRP A 85 -28.01 18.21 -22.64
CA TRP A 85 -27.52 18.39 -21.28
C TRP A 85 -26.45 17.32 -21.01
N SER A 86 -25.30 17.71 -20.46
CA SER A 86 -24.20 16.78 -20.15
C SER A 86 -23.47 17.17 -18.88
N LEU A 87 -22.99 16.18 -18.11
CA LEU A 87 -22.15 16.44 -16.95
C LEU A 87 -20.74 16.86 -17.38
N VAL A 88 -20.19 17.89 -16.75
CA VAL A 88 -18.86 18.42 -17.07
C VAL A 88 -17.76 17.38 -16.77
N HIS A 89 -17.87 16.66 -15.66
CA HIS A 89 -16.87 15.65 -15.25
C HIS A 89 -17.12 14.26 -15.86
N MET A 90 -18.31 14.02 -16.41
CA MET A 90 -18.68 12.75 -17.06
C MET A 90 -19.48 13.03 -18.34
N PRO A 91 -18.82 13.52 -19.41
CA PRO A 91 -19.51 13.92 -20.65
C PRO A 91 -20.30 12.80 -21.34
N GLN A 92 -19.99 11.54 -21.02
CA GLN A 92 -20.73 10.36 -21.50
C GLN A 92 -22.15 10.27 -20.91
N ILE A 93 -22.42 10.93 -19.78
CA ILE A 93 -23.76 11.05 -19.21
C ILE A 93 -24.40 12.29 -19.83
N THR A 94 -25.22 12.05 -20.85
CA THR A 94 -25.88 13.11 -21.59
C THR A 94 -27.30 12.73 -21.97
N VAL A 95 -28.19 13.72 -21.96
CA VAL A 95 -29.57 13.60 -22.42
C VAL A 95 -29.87 14.70 -23.42
N THR A 96 -30.80 14.45 -24.34
CA THR A 96 -31.27 15.45 -25.30
C THR A 96 -32.77 15.54 -25.21
N VAL A 97 -33.27 16.73 -24.93
CA VAL A 97 -34.70 17.02 -24.86
C VAL A 97 -35.11 17.93 -26.00
N HIS A 98 -36.35 17.76 -26.46
CA HIS A 98 -36.89 18.46 -27.62
C HIS A 98 -38.21 19.14 -27.29
N SER A 99 -38.44 20.36 -27.78
CA SER A 99 -39.77 20.94 -27.71
C SER A 99 -40.77 20.09 -28.50
N PRO A 100 -42.03 19.98 -28.04
CA PRO A 100 -43.03 19.13 -28.68
C PRO A 100 -43.47 19.68 -30.05
N ALA A 101 -43.30 20.99 -30.27
CA ALA A 101 -43.64 21.67 -31.51
C ALA A 101 -42.48 22.55 -32.01
N PRO A 102 -42.44 22.89 -33.31
CA PRO A 102 -41.50 23.85 -33.86
C PRO A 102 -41.60 25.24 -33.23
N LEU A 103 -40.49 25.96 -33.16
CA LEU A 103 -40.44 27.32 -32.62
C LEU A 103 -41.00 28.33 -33.61
N GLU A 104 -41.79 29.27 -33.10
CA GLU A 104 -42.33 30.39 -33.84
C GLU A 104 -41.36 31.59 -33.85
N PRO A 105 -41.50 32.52 -34.82
CA PRO A 105 -40.75 33.76 -34.79
C PRO A 105 -41.16 34.65 -33.61
N ALA A 106 -40.19 35.31 -33.00
CA ALA A 106 -40.40 36.24 -31.90
C ALA A 106 -40.96 37.58 -32.38
N ASN A 107 -42.02 38.05 -31.74
CA ASN A 107 -42.64 39.35 -32.05
C ASN A 107 -41.81 40.56 -31.59
N GLN A 108 -40.85 40.37 -30.68
CA GLN A 108 -40.00 41.44 -30.14
C GLN A 108 -38.53 41.02 -30.03
N ARG A 109 -38.19 40.25 -28.99
CA ARG A 109 -36.83 39.78 -28.72
C ARG A 109 -36.80 38.25 -28.82
N GLY A 110 -35.92 37.74 -29.66
CA GLY A 110 -35.68 36.30 -29.76
C GLY A 110 -34.98 35.72 -28.54
N LEU A 111 -34.92 34.40 -28.49
CA LEU A 111 -34.23 33.66 -27.44
C LEU A 111 -32.75 34.06 -27.39
N ASP A 112 -32.24 34.35 -26.19
CA ASP A 112 -30.83 34.62 -25.96
C ASP A 112 -30.25 33.72 -24.84
N ALA A 113 -28.92 33.63 -24.81
CA ALA A 113 -28.21 32.77 -23.86
C ALA A 113 -28.43 33.22 -22.41
N ALA A 114 -28.61 34.52 -22.16
CA ALA A 114 -28.85 35.04 -20.81
C ALA A 114 -30.20 34.57 -20.26
N PHE A 115 -31.24 34.58 -21.08
CA PHE A 115 -32.56 34.07 -20.73
C PHE A 115 -32.54 32.56 -20.49
N LEU A 116 -31.85 31.80 -21.36
CA LEU A 116 -31.66 30.37 -21.16
C LEU A 116 -30.92 30.06 -19.85
N ARG A 117 -29.83 30.77 -19.55
CA ARG A 117 -29.10 30.61 -18.29
C ARG A 117 -30.01 30.83 -17.09
N LYS A 118 -30.89 31.82 -17.16
CA LYS A 118 -31.87 32.11 -16.10
C LYS A 118 -32.94 31.02 -15.95
N GLN A 119 -33.44 30.44 -17.04
CA GLN A 119 -34.48 29.39 -16.95
C GLN A 119 -33.87 28.02 -16.59
N PHE A 120 -32.82 27.61 -17.30
CA PHE A 120 -32.15 26.32 -17.11
C PHE A 120 -31.32 26.26 -15.83
N GLY A 121 -30.87 27.40 -15.28
CA GLY A 121 -30.18 27.47 -14.00
C GLY A 121 -31.06 27.27 -12.77
N ARG A 122 -32.39 27.15 -12.93
CA ARG A 122 -33.34 26.91 -11.83
C ARG A 122 -33.37 25.42 -11.43
N LEU A 123 -32.24 24.94 -10.93
CA LEU A 123 -32.01 23.53 -10.56
C LEU A 123 -32.07 23.29 -9.04
N GLY A 124 -32.66 24.22 -8.30
CA GLY A 124 -32.83 24.10 -6.85
C GLY A 124 -33.56 22.80 -6.46
N GLY A 125 -33.03 22.11 -5.45
CA GLY A 125 -33.55 20.81 -4.99
C GLY A 125 -33.09 19.60 -5.82
N THR A 126 -32.34 19.80 -6.90
CA THR A 126 -31.78 18.72 -7.73
C THR A 126 -30.28 18.60 -7.50
N ALA A 127 -29.69 17.42 -7.72
CA ALA A 127 -28.25 17.17 -7.55
C ALA A 127 -27.37 17.83 -8.63
N TYR A 128 -27.84 18.92 -9.24
CA TYR A 128 -27.20 19.57 -10.37
C TYR A 128 -27.11 21.08 -10.23
N GLU A 129 -26.08 21.65 -10.85
CA GLU A 129 -25.92 23.08 -11.03
C GLU A 129 -25.53 23.40 -12.48
N LEU A 130 -25.99 24.53 -13.01
CA LEU A 130 -25.66 24.95 -14.36
C LEU A 130 -24.28 25.61 -14.38
N ALA A 131 -23.32 24.98 -15.04
CA ALA A 131 -22.01 25.59 -15.27
C ALA A 131 -22.08 26.60 -16.42
N ASP A 132 -22.58 26.16 -17.58
CA ASP A 132 -22.72 27.03 -18.74
C ASP A 132 -23.83 26.60 -19.71
N VAL A 133 -24.25 27.55 -20.55
CA VAL A 133 -25.23 27.32 -21.61
C VAL A 133 -24.78 27.97 -22.91
N THR A 134 -24.72 27.19 -23.98
CA THR A 134 -24.46 27.68 -25.34
C THR A 134 -25.75 27.72 -26.14
N LEU A 135 -25.88 28.72 -27.01
CA LEU A 135 -27.05 28.88 -27.87
C LEU A 135 -26.62 29.06 -29.31
N LYS A 136 -27.11 28.18 -30.19
CA LYS A 136 -27.09 28.32 -31.63
C LYS A 136 -28.47 28.73 -32.11
N THR A 137 -28.58 29.94 -32.64
CA THR A 137 -29.83 30.51 -33.14
C THR A 137 -29.55 31.54 -34.23
N ASN A 138 -30.56 31.86 -35.05
CA ASN A 138 -30.57 33.02 -35.93
C ASN A 138 -31.18 34.28 -35.26
N GLY A 139 -31.45 34.22 -33.95
CA GLY A 139 -31.93 35.33 -33.13
C GLY A 139 -33.43 35.63 -33.24
N ARG A 140 -34.17 34.82 -34.01
CA ARG A 140 -35.61 35.04 -34.27
C ARG A 140 -36.53 34.06 -33.57
N ALA A 141 -36.02 32.97 -32.98
CA ALA A 141 -36.87 31.95 -32.37
C ALA A 141 -37.45 32.42 -31.03
N PHE A 142 -38.72 32.13 -30.78
CA PHE A 142 -39.40 32.36 -29.50
C PHE A 142 -39.63 31.04 -28.76
N ALA A 143 -39.26 31.01 -27.48
CA ALA A 143 -39.59 29.90 -26.58
C ALA A 143 -40.13 30.46 -25.26
N PRO A 144 -41.37 30.13 -24.86
CA PRO A 144 -41.94 30.61 -23.61
C PRO A 144 -41.22 29.97 -22.41
N SER A 145 -41.27 30.66 -21.26
CA SER A 145 -40.63 30.18 -20.03
C SER A 145 -41.23 28.85 -19.54
N SER A 146 -42.52 28.60 -19.78
CA SER A 146 -43.18 27.32 -19.47
C SER A 146 -42.51 26.16 -20.21
N LEU A 147 -42.33 26.28 -21.52
CA LEU A 147 -41.65 25.28 -22.35
C LEU A 147 -40.23 25.01 -21.86
N LEU A 148 -39.44 26.05 -21.57
CA LEU A 148 -38.08 25.89 -21.06
C LEU A 148 -38.06 25.22 -19.67
N ASN A 149 -39.05 25.50 -18.81
CA ASN A 149 -39.17 24.84 -17.52
C ASN A 149 -39.54 23.36 -17.66
N GLU A 150 -40.39 23.01 -18.62
CA GLU A 150 -40.75 21.62 -18.94
C GLU A 150 -39.53 20.85 -19.46
N LEU A 151 -38.82 21.39 -20.46
CA LEU A 151 -37.60 20.77 -20.99
C LEU A 151 -36.51 20.62 -19.94
N ARG A 152 -36.36 21.60 -19.05
CA ARG A 152 -35.43 21.48 -17.91
C ARG A 152 -35.83 20.33 -16.99
N ARG A 153 -37.11 20.19 -16.65
CA ARG A 153 -37.59 19.11 -15.77
C ARG A 153 -37.38 17.74 -16.43
N ASP A 154 -37.76 17.60 -17.69
CA ASP A 154 -37.56 16.38 -18.47
C ASP A 154 -36.07 16.00 -18.55
N ALA A 155 -35.19 16.96 -18.83
CA ALA A 155 -33.75 16.70 -18.87
C ALA A 155 -33.21 16.25 -17.50
N VAL A 156 -33.64 16.88 -16.42
CA VAL A 156 -33.25 16.48 -15.06
C VAL A 156 -33.76 15.08 -14.73
N ASP A 157 -35.02 14.77 -15.04
CA ASP A 157 -35.64 13.47 -14.77
C ASP A 157 -34.94 12.34 -15.54
N GLN A 158 -34.60 12.58 -16.81
CA GLN A 158 -33.82 11.64 -17.62
C GLN A 158 -32.40 11.46 -17.08
N LEU A 159 -31.72 12.54 -16.66
CA LEU A 159 -30.38 12.46 -16.05
C LEU A 159 -30.40 11.69 -14.74
N VAL A 160 -31.42 11.89 -13.90
CA VAL A 160 -31.62 11.14 -12.66
C VAL A 160 -31.83 9.67 -13.00
N THR A 161 -32.77 9.35 -13.90
CA THR A 161 -33.06 7.98 -14.31
C THR A 161 -31.83 7.25 -14.84
N MET A 162 -31.02 7.92 -15.66
CA MET A 162 -29.79 7.35 -16.21
C MET A 162 -28.75 7.07 -15.12
N GLN A 163 -28.62 7.92 -14.12
CA GLN A 163 -27.64 7.78 -13.04
C GLN A 163 -28.09 6.87 -11.89
N THR A 164 -29.40 6.72 -11.69
CA THR A 164 -29.96 5.82 -10.67
C THR A 164 -30.34 4.45 -11.25
N ALA A 165 -30.23 4.28 -12.57
CA ALA A 165 -30.42 2.99 -13.21
C ALA A 165 -29.46 1.95 -12.59
N PRO A 166 -29.98 0.81 -12.11
CA PRO A 166 -29.14 -0.24 -11.56
C PRO A 166 -28.17 -0.72 -12.65
N GLN A 167 -26.86 -0.62 -12.37
CA GLN A 167 -25.85 -1.15 -13.28
C GLN A 167 -25.99 -2.67 -13.32
N HIS A 168 -26.14 -3.22 -14.53
CA HIS A 168 -26.15 -4.66 -14.72
C HIS A 168 -24.75 -5.21 -14.48
N GLN A 169 -24.50 -5.73 -13.27
CA GLN A 169 -23.24 -6.37 -12.95
C GLN A 169 -23.20 -7.74 -13.61
N THR A 170 -22.18 -7.98 -14.44
CA THR A 170 -21.94 -9.31 -15.00
C THR A 170 -21.09 -10.10 -14.02
N VAL A 171 -21.62 -11.21 -13.51
CA VAL A 171 -20.85 -12.15 -12.69
C VAL A 171 -20.16 -13.14 -13.62
N HIS A 172 -18.84 -13.08 -13.69
CA HIS A 172 -18.04 -14.02 -14.46
C HIS A 172 -17.62 -15.23 -13.60
N GLU A 173 -17.34 -16.36 -14.25
CA GLU A 173 -16.78 -17.52 -13.57
C GLU A 173 -15.34 -17.21 -13.09
N PRO A 174 -15.04 -17.32 -11.78
CA PRO A 174 -13.78 -16.83 -11.22
C PRO A 174 -12.52 -17.46 -11.82
N LEU A 175 -12.52 -18.77 -12.08
CA LEU A 175 -11.32 -19.46 -12.58
C LEU A 175 -11.02 -19.10 -14.03
N SER A 176 -12.04 -18.80 -14.83
CA SER A 176 -11.92 -18.34 -16.21
C SER A 176 -11.30 -16.95 -16.27
N ILE A 177 -11.72 -16.05 -15.36
CA ILE A 177 -11.10 -14.72 -15.22
C ILE A 177 -9.66 -14.84 -14.74
N LEU A 178 -9.40 -15.67 -13.73
CA LEU A 178 -8.05 -15.90 -13.22
C LEU A 178 -7.13 -16.46 -14.30
N ARG A 179 -7.58 -17.47 -15.04
CA ARG A 179 -6.82 -18.06 -16.15
C ARG A 179 -6.47 -17.00 -17.19
N ARG A 180 -7.45 -16.22 -17.63
CA ARG A 180 -7.24 -15.13 -18.59
C ARG A 180 -6.25 -14.09 -18.07
N ALA A 181 -6.34 -13.71 -16.79
CA ALA A 181 -5.41 -12.77 -16.18
C ALA A 181 -3.98 -13.33 -16.17
N VAL A 182 -3.80 -14.60 -15.79
CA VAL A 182 -2.48 -15.25 -15.81
C VAL A 182 -1.93 -15.37 -17.23
N GLU A 183 -2.76 -15.75 -18.21
CA GLU A 183 -2.38 -15.79 -19.63
C GLU A 183 -1.95 -14.41 -20.16
N GLN A 184 -2.59 -13.34 -19.70
CA GLN A 184 -2.19 -11.96 -20.04
C GLN A 184 -0.85 -11.54 -19.41
N THR A 185 -0.50 -12.11 -18.25
CA THR A 185 0.81 -11.87 -17.63
C THR A 185 1.94 -12.71 -18.23
N ALA A 186 1.60 -13.77 -18.98
CA ALA A 186 2.57 -14.58 -19.69
C ALA A 186 3.13 -13.76 -20.86
N THR A 187 4.19 -13.00 -20.58
CA THR A 187 5.03 -12.43 -21.63
C THR A 187 5.49 -13.61 -22.52
N PRO A 188 5.35 -13.54 -23.86
CA PRO A 188 5.94 -14.58 -24.71
C PRO A 188 7.41 -14.68 -24.33
N ALA A 189 7.86 -15.88 -23.98
CA ALA A 189 9.20 -16.15 -23.45
C ALA A 189 10.24 -15.27 -24.17
N GLN A 190 10.66 -14.19 -23.51
CA GLN A 190 11.60 -13.26 -24.10
C GLN A 190 12.98 -13.91 -24.04
N SER A 191 13.35 -14.52 -25.17
CA SER A 191 14.65 -15.08 -25.49
C SER A 191 15.09 -16.25 -24.59
N PRO A 192 15.99 -17.12 -25.07
CA PRO A 192 16.65 -18.09 -24.19
C PRO A 192 17.22 -17.32 -23.01
N ALA A 193 17.08 -17.87 -21.79
CA ALA A 193 17.76 -17.32 -20.62
C ALA A 193 19.18 -16.93 -21.04
N PRO A 194 19.62 -15.66 -20.82
CA PRO A 194 21.01 -15.31 -21.05
C PRO A 194 21.87 -16.35 -20.33
N ALA A 195 22.94 -16.81 -20.97
CA ALA A 195 23.82 -17.86 -20.48
C ALA A 195 23.98 -17.73 -18.97
N ALA A 196 23.66 -18.81 -18.22
CA ALA A 196 23.52 -18.82 -16.77
C ALA A 196 24.55 -17.90 -16.11
N SER A 197 24.12 -16.69 -15.74
CA SER A 197 25.00 -15.75 -15.08
C SER A 197 25.30 -16.28 -13.69
N ALA A 198 26.52 -16.06 -13.23
CA ALA A 198 26.95 -16.56 -11.93
C ALA A 198 26.03 -15.98 -10.82
N PRO A 199 25.69 -16.78 -9.80
CA PRO A 199 24.97 -16.29 -8.64
C PRO A 199 25.67 -15.09 -8.01
N GLN A 200 24.88 -14.08 -7.63
CA GLN A 200 25.34 -12.84 -7.01
C GLN A 200 24.89 -12.79 -5.56
N LEU A 201 25.84 -12.43 -4.69
CA LEU A 201 25.60 -12.23 -3.27
C LEU A 201 25.37 -10.75 -2.97
N HIS A 202 24.22 -10.42 -2.40
CA HIS A 202 23.85 -9.08 -1.98
C HIS A 202 23.81 -9.02 -0.45
N LEU A 203 24.29 -7.94 0.15
CA LEU A 203 24.22 -7.77 1.61
C LEU A 203 23.30 -6.60 1.95
N LEU A 204 22.47 -6.75 2.98
CA LEU A 204 21.74 -5.65 3.61
C LEU A 204 22.28 -5.44 5.02
N VAL A 205 22.77 -4.23 5.28
CA VAL A 205 23.43 -3.84 6.53
C VAL A 205 22.70 -2.67 7.19
N ARG A 206 22.69 -2.66 8.51
CA ARG A 206 21.95 -1.71 9.35
C ARG A 206 22.85 -0.83 10.21
N THR A 207 24.14 -1.14 10.30
CA THR A 207 25.10 -0.38 11.11
C THR A 207 26.42 -0.09 10.37
N PRO A 208 27.16 0.97 10.77
CA PRO A 208 28.49 1.26 10.22
C PRO A 208 29.48 0.10 10.36
N GLN A 209 29.41 -0.66 11.45
CA GLN A 209 30.26 -1.83 11.68
C GLN A 209 29.98 -2.92 10.65
N GLN A 210 28.69 -3.21 10.40
CA GLN A 210 28.30 -4.19 9.37
C GLN A 210 28.71 -3.74 7.97
N LEU A 211 28.61 -2.43 7.67
CA LEU A 211 29.12 -1.86 6.42
C LEU A 211 30.64 -2.05 6.29
N ALA A 212 31.41 -1.72 7.32
CA ALA A 212 32.87 -1.91 7.31
C ALA A 212 33.24 -3.38 7.10
N ALA A 213 32.49 -4.32 7.69
CA ALA A 213 32.67 -5.75 7.45
C ALA A 213 32.39 -6.14 5.99
N ALA A 214 31.33 -5.60 5.38
CA ALA A 214 30.97 -5.84 3.98
C ALA A 214 32.01 -5.30 2.99
N LEU A 215 32.54 -4.09 3.23
CA LEU A 215 33.60 -3.49 2.39
C LEU A 215 34.89 -4.31 2.46
N ALA A 216 35.32 -4.70 3.67
CA ALA A 216 36.51 -5.52 3.86
C ALA A 216 36.40 -6.91 3.20
N LEU A 217 35.20 -7.50 3.15
CA LEU A 217 34.97 -8.75 2.40
C LEU A 217 35.25 -8.57 0.91
N HIS A 218 34.76 -7.46 0.35
CA HIS A 218 34.95 -7.15 -1.06
C HIS A 218 36.43 -6.94 -1.39
N GLU A 219 37.14 -6.17 -0.57
CA GLU A 219 38.58 -5.95 -0.69
C GLU A 219 39.39 -7.24 -0.56
N ALA A 220 38.91 -8.19 0.25
CA ALA A 220 39.50 -9.52 0.40
C ALA A 220 39.18 -10.50 -0.75
N GLY A 221 38.51 -10.04 -1.82
CA GLY A 221 38.23 -10.82 -3.03
C GLY A 221 36.86 -11.50 -3.07
N CYS A 222 35.99 -11.27 -2.08
CA CYS A 222 34.60 -11.74 -2.12
C CYS A 222 33.74 -10.75 -2.91
N THR A 223 33.56 -10.99 -4.22
CA THR A 223 32.74 -10.10 -5.07
C THR A 223 31.28 -10.07 -4.61
N LEU A 224 30.78 -8.88 -4.30
CA LEU A 224 29.40 -8.63 -3.89
C LEU A 224 28.63 -8.01 -5.06
N GLY A 225 27.40 -8.47 -5.30
CA GLY A 225 26.52 -7.91 -6.32
C GLY A 225 25.95 -6.54 -5.94
N SER A 226 25.71 -6.30 -4.64
CA SER A 226 25.38 -4.97 -4.11
C SER A 226 25.44 -4.92 -2.58
N ILE A 227 25.47 -3.71 -2.02
CA ILE A 227 25.22 -3.45 -0.60
C ILE A 227 23.97 -2.57 -0.46
N THR A 228 23.01 -3.00 0.35
CA THR A 228 21.81 -2.24 0.71
C THR A 228 21.97 -1.65 2.11
N LEU A 229 21.80 -0.34 2.23
CA LEU A 229 21.87 0.38 3.49
C LEU A 229 20.45 0.56 4.05
N ASP A 230 20.20 0.02 5.23
CA ASP A 230 18.94 0.15 5.99
C ASP A 230 19.24 0.82 7.35
N TYR A 231 19.77 2.04 7.30
CA TYR A 231 20.17 2.78 8.49
C TYR A 231 18.98 3.43 9.18
N LEU A 232 19.10 3.54 10.51
CA LEU A 232 18.12 4.19 11.38
C LEU A 232 17.88 5.66 11.01
N GLU A 233 18.91 6.37 10.55
CA GLU A 233 18.83 7.80 10.27
C GLU A 233 19.20 8.13 8.83
N LEU A 234 18.49 9.12 8.28
CA LEU A 234 18.76 9.58 6.91
C LEU A 234 20.10 10.33 6.78
N TYR A 235 20.61 10.96 7.84
CA TYR A 235 21.86 11.74 7.76
C TYR A 235 23.09 10.85 7.48
N GLY A 236 23.15 9.65 8.10
CA GLY A 236 24.25 8.71 7.90
C GLY A 236 24.26 8.01 6.53
N LEU A 237 23.17 8.10 5.76
CA LEU A 237 23.04 7.40 4.48
C LEU A 237 23.97 7.96 3.41
N ARG A 238 24.07 9.29 3.25
CA ARG A 238 24.87 9.89 2.16
C ARG A 238 26.36 9.53 2.24
N PRO A 239 27.05 9.70 3.40
CA PRO A 239 28.45 9.29 3.53
C PRO A 239 28.64 7.78 3.30
N ALA A 240 27.70 6.95 3.77
CA ALA A 240 27.77 5.50 3.57
C ALA A 240 27.58 5.11 2.09
N VAL A 241 26.67 5.77 1.37
CA VAL A 241 26.48 5.61 -0.08
C VAL A 241 27.79 5.93 -0.82
N GLU A 242 28.41 7.07 -0.50
CA GLU A 242 29.68 7.51 -1.10
C GLU A 242 30.83 6.51 -0.82
N GLN A 243 30.90 5.95 0.39
CA GLN A 243 31.89 4.91 0.75
C GLN A 243 31.74 3.65 -0.12
N VAL A 244 30.51 3.16 -0.30
CA VAL A 244 30.27 1.96 -1.12
C VAL A 244 30.59 2.22 -2.60
N GLN A 245 30.19 3.40 -3.10
CA GLN A 245 30.47 3.81 -4.48
C GLN A 245 31.98 3.95 -4.75
N ALA A 246 32.74 4.47 -3.79
CA ALA A 246 34.20 4.63 -3.92
C ALA A 246 34.94 3.30 -4.12
N VAL A 247 34.40 2.19 -3.61
CA VAL A 247 34.95 0.84 -3.78
C VAL A 247 34.40 0.16 -5.06
N GLY A 248 33.46 0.80 -5.76
CA GLY A 248 32.91 0.30 -7.04
C GLY A 248 31.82 -0.76 -6.88
N ILE A 249 31.23 -0.90 -5.69
CA ILE A 249 30.13 -1.83 -5.45
C ILE A 249 28.79 -1.12 -5.74
N PRO A 250 27.83 -1.76 -6.43
CA PRO A 250 26.48 -1.20 -6.55
C PRO A 250 25.84 -0.98 -5.17
N VAL A 251 25.45 0.26 -4.88
CA VAL A 251 24.82 0.61 -3.60
C VAL A 251 23.33 0.84 -3.75
N ARG A 252 22.59 0.38 -2.75
CA ARG A 252 21.14 0.53 -2.63
C ARG A 252 20.79 1.15 -1.29
N VAL A 253 19.67 1.85 -1.22
CA VAL A 253 19.10 2.30 0.06
C VAL A 253 17.71 1.71 0.26
N ALA A 254 17.47 1.14 1.44
CA ALA A 254 16.16 0.65 1.83
C ALA A 254 15.25 1.82 2.20
N SER A 255 14.24 2.04 1.37
CA SER A 255 13.24 3.08 1.60
C SER A 255 12.37 2.81 2.84
N PRO A 256 11.74 3.79 3.51
CA PRO A 256 10.88 3.49 4.66
C PRO A 256 9.69 2.57 4.34
N ARG A 257 9.28 1.72 5.30
CA ARG A 257 8.11 0.83 5.14
C ARG A 257 6.77 1.55 5.19
N VAL A 258 6.69 2.64 5.96
CA VAL A 258 5.46 3.42 6.17
C VAL A 258 5.77 4.87 5.89
N LEU A 259 5.00 5.47 4.99
CA LEU A 259 5.05 6.90 4.66
C LEU A 259 3.76 7.56 5.20
N LYS A 260 3.90 8.56 6.07
CA LYS A 260 2.80 9.38 6.58
C LYS A 260 2.57 10.61 5.67
N PRO A 261 1.37 11.21 5.68
CA PRO A 261 1.14 12.50 5.03
C PRO A 261 2.18 13.53 5.49
N SER A 262 2.62 14.42 4.59
CA SER A 262 3.70 15.43 4.77
C SER A 262 5.15 14.92 4.71
N GLU A 263 5.38 13.62 4.52
CA GLU A 263 6.73 13.04 4.39
C GLU A 263 7.26 13.01 2.94
N GLN A 264 6.67 13.78 2.00
CA GLN A 264 7.06 13.82 0.58
C GLN A 264 8.55 14.14 0.36
N ARG A 265 9.19 14.85 1.31
CA ARG A 265 10.63 15.16 1.25
C ARG A 265 11.52 13.91 1.22
N ILE A 266 11.04 12.77 1.74
CA ILE A 266 11.77 11.51 1.72
C ILE A 266 12.01 11.02 0.29
N VAL A 267 11.03 11.16 -0.59
CA VAL A 267 11.15 10.77 -2.01
C VAL A 267 12.28 11.55 -2.68
N ASN A 268 12.26 12.88 -2.54
CA ASN A 268 13.29 13.76 -3.10
C ASN A 268 14.66 13.49 -2.49
N PHE A 269 14.72 13.18 -1.20
CA PHE A 269 15.96 12.81 -0.53
C PHE A 269 16.56 11.53 -1.12
N LEU A 270 15.75 10.46 -1.26
CA LEU A 270 16.19 9.18 -1.82
C LEU A 270 16.70 9.34 -3.25
N LEU A 271 15.99 10.10 -4.09
CA LEU A 271 16.42 10.37 -5.48
C LEU A 271 17.76 11.13 -5.52
N ARG A 272 17.99 12.07 -4.60
CA ARG A 272 19.25 12.84 -4.49
C ARG A 272 20.44 12.06 -3.92
N LEU A 273 20.26 10.80 -3.51
CA LEU A 273 21.37 9.92 -3.15
C LEU A 273 22.07 9.34 -4.38
N ASN A 274 21.46 9.44 -5.57
CA ASN A 274 22.02 8.94 -6.83
C ASN A 274 22.45 7.46 -6.73
N CYS A 275 21.58 6.65 -6.13
CA CYS A 275 21.78 5.22 -5.98
C CYS A 275 20.48 4.45 -6.19
N ASP A 276 20.59 3.13 -6.32
CA ASP A 276 19.44 2.25 -6.43
C ASP A 276 18.61 2.24 -5.13
N ILE A 277 17.35 1.84 -5.22
CA ILE A 277 16.42 1.89 -4.08
C ILE A 277 15.76 0.53 -3.88
N LEU A 278 15.82 0.01 -2.66
CA LEU A 278 14.99 -1.11 -2.21
C LEU A 278 13.65 -0.54 -1.70
N VAL A 279 12.61 -0.67 -2.52
CA VAL A 279 11.29 -0.11 -2.34
C VAL A 279 10.43 -1.03 -1.47
N ARG A 280 9.96 -0.52 -0.33
CA ARG A 280 9.26 -1.31 0.69
C ARG A 280 7.75 -1.01 0.80
N SER A 281 7.24 -0.10 -0.02
CA SER A 281 5.83 0.34 0.00
C SER A 281 5.33 0.67 -1.41
N SER A 282 4.12 0.22 -1.75
CA SER A 282 3.47 0.52 -3.03
C SER A 282 3.15 2.01 -3.20
N GLY A 283 2.77 2.69 -2.12
CA GLY A 283 2.57 4.14 -2.13
C GLY A 283 3.86 4.91 -2.43
N LEU A 284 4.99 4.44 -1.90
CA LEU A 284 6.29 5.03 -2.21
C LEU A 284 6.73 4.73 -3.64
N LEU A 285 6.51 3.51 -4.14
CA LEU A 285 6.74 3.17 -5.55
C LEU A 285 5.99 4.13 -6.47
N GLN A 286 4.71 4.38 -6.19
CA GLN A 286 3.90 5.33 -6.95
C GLN A 286 4.46 6.76 -6.87
N ALA A 287 4.87 7.20 -5.67
CA ALA A 287 5.45 8.53 -5.48
C ALA A 287 6.78 8.70 -6.24
N LEU A 288 7.68 7.72 -6.17
CA LEU A 288 8.94 7.71 -6.92
C LEU A 288 8.69 7.79 -8.43
N ASN A 289 7.80 6.96 -8.94
CA ASN A 289 7.43 6.96 -10.36
C ASN A 289 6.80 8.28 -10.81
N HIS A 290 5.99 8.91 -9.96
CA HIS A 290 5.43 10.23 -10.24
C HIS A 290 6.54 11.30 -10.30
N SER A 291 7.42 11.36 -9.30
CA SER A 291 8.55 12.30 -9.27
C SER A 291 9.49 12.14 -10.47
N LEU A 292 9.79 10.91 -10.89
CA LEU A 292 10.63 10.63 -12.05
C LEU A 292 9.99 11.07 -13.38
N ARG A 293 8.65 11.14 -13.45
CA ARG A 293 7.93 11.67 -14.63
C ARG A 293 7.91 13.18 -14.67
N GLU A 294 7.80 13.83 -13.51
CA GLU A 294 7.77 15.29 -13.38
C GLU A 294 9.17 15.92 -13.54
N GLU A 295 10.24 15.22 -13.15
CA GLU A 295 11.62 15.69 -13.27
C GLU A 295 12.52 14.73 -14.10
N PRO A 296 12.38 14.71 -15.45
CA PRO A 296 13.13 13.80 -16.31
C PRO A 296 14.66 14.00 -16.29
N SER A 297 15.15 15.10 -15.71
CA SER A 297 16.58 15.39 -15.55
C SER A 297 17.28 14.55 -14.49
N ILE A 298 16.53 13.91 -13.58
CA ILE A 298 17.09 13.01 -12.57
C ILE A 298 17.33 11.64 -13.23
N PRO A 299 18.57 11.10 -13.22
CA PRO A 299 18.82 9.74 -13.70
C PRO A 299 17.96 8.75 -12.91
N PRO A 300 17.14 7.92 -13.56
CA PRO A 300 16.26 7.01 -12.85
C PRO A 300 17.09 5.92 -12.15
N PRO A 301 16.95 5.74 -10.82
CA PRO A 301 17.61 4.64 -10.12
C PRO A 301 16.95 3.31 -10.50
N GLN A 302 17.66 2.19 -10.31
CA GLN A 302 16.95 0.91 -10.32
C GLN A 302 16.09 0.80 -9.06
N LEU A 303 14.85 0.37 -9.24
CA LEU A 303 13.92 0.11 -8.16
C LEU A 303 13.82 -1.40 -7.94
N ILE A 304 14.30 -1.88 -6.80
CA ILE A 304 14.16 -3.27 -6.38
C ILE A 304 12.99 -3.33 -5.40
N GLY A 305 12.00 -4.18 -5.64
CA GLY A 305 10.88 -4.36 -4.72
C GLY A 305 11.26 -5.29 -3.56
N ASP A 306 10.95 -4.89 -2.34
CA ASP A 306 11.21 -5.69 -1.14
C ASP A 306 10.04 -6.65 -0.80
N PHE A 307 10.27 -7.59 0.12
CA PHE A 307 9.30 -8.60 0.53
C PHE A 307 7.97 -7.97 1.00
N SER A 308 8.04 -6.76 1.58
CA SER A 308 6.89 -6.04 2.13
C SER A 308 5.94 -5.48 1.07
N LEU A 309 6.28 -5.58 -0.22
CA LEU A 309 5.33 -5.36 -1.32
C LEU A 309 4.33 -6.51 -1.46
N ASN A 310 4.52 -7.61 -0.72
CA ASN A 310 3.63 -8.78 -0.69
C ASN A 310 3.45 -9.43 -2.08
N ALA A 311 4.54 -9.52 -2.85
CA ALA A 311 4.54 -10.24 -4.13
C ALA A 311 4.49 -11.75 -3.90
N ALA A 312 3.27 -12.28 -3.79
CA ALA A 312 2.99 -13.69 -3.46
C ALA A 312 2.69 -14.59 -4.67
N ASN A 313 2.43 -14.03 -5.85
CA ASN A 313 2.03 -14.77 -7.03
C ASN A 313 2.44 -14.04 -8.32
N VAL A 314 2.27 -14.72 -9.46
CA VAL A 314 2.66 -14.22 -10.78
C VAL A 314 1.95 -12.92 -11.18
N LEU A 315 0.68 -12.74 -10.78
CA LEU A 315 -0.08 -11.53 -11.12
C LEU A 315 0.47 -10.31 -10.38
N THR A 316 0.65 -10.44 -9.06
CA THR A 316 1.23 -9.37 -8.24
C THR A 316 2.66 -9.05 -8.68
N ALA A 317 3.46 -10.07 -8.98
CA ALA A 317 4.81 -9.86 -9.50
C ALA A 317 4.80 -9.11 -10.85
N HIS A 318 3.94 -9.51 -11.79
CA HIS A 318 3.80 -8.84 -13.07
C HIS A 318 3.38 -7.37 -12.93
N ILE A 319 2.46 -7.06 -12.01
CA ILE A 319 2.04 -5.68 -11.72
C ILE A 319 3.25 -4.83 -11.29
N PHE A 320 4.06 -5.30 -10.35
CA PHE A 320 5.20 -4.53 -9.88
C PHE A 320 6.31 -4.38 -10.94
N LEU A 321 6.63 -5.45 -11.66
CA LEU A 321 7.60 -5.39 -12.76
C LEU A 321 7.16 -4.40 -13.84
N SER A 322 5.88 -4.40 -14.20
CA SER A 322 5.29 -3.46 -15.17
C SER A 322 5.21 -2.02 -14.64
N THR A 323 5.33 -1.82 -13.33
CA THR A 323 5.29 -0.51 -12.65
C THR A 323 6.72 0.03 -12.41
N GLY A 324 7.73 -0.53 -13.08
CA GLY A 324 9.10 0.00 -13.06
C GLY A 324 10.04 -0.63 -12.02
N VAL A 325 9.60 -1.68 -11.31
CA VAL A 325 10.49 -2.49 -10.48
C VAL A 325 11.32 -3.41 -11.38
N THR A 326 12.64 -3.45 -11.18
CA THR A 326 13.57 -4.27 -11.99
C THR A 326 13.74 -5.67 -11.43
N ARG A 327 13.66 -5.83 -10.11
CA ARG A 327 13.73 -7.12 -9.40
C ARG A 327 12.81 -7.12 -8.19
N LEU A 328 12.26 -8.29 -7.85
CA LEU A 328 11.36 -8.47 -6.72
C LEU A 328 11.92 -9.44 -5.69
N THR A 329 11.77 -9.06 -4.43
CA THR A 329 11.91 -9.97 -3.30
C THR A 329 10.54 -10.59 -3.00
N PRO A 330 10.38 -11.93 -3.03
CA PRO A 330 9.12 -12.57 -2.70
C PRO A 330 8.68 -12.27 -1.26
N THR A 331 7.37 -12.31 -0.98
CA THR A 331 6.86 -12.24 0.39
C THR A 331 7.39 -13.40 1.24
N HIS A 332 7.46 -13.20 2.56
CA HIS A 332 7.78 -14.27 3.50
C HIS A 332 6.68 -15.32 3.66
N ASP A 333 5.48 -15.10 3.11
CA ASP A 333 4.39 -16.10 3.12
C ASP A 333 4.64 -17.27 2.15
N LEU A 334 5.61 -17.11 1.23
CA LEU A 334 5.97 -18.14 0.27
C LEU A 334 7.00 -19.10 0.87
N ASN A 335 6.75 -20.39 0.75
CA ASN A 335 7.75 -21.40 1.02
C ASN A 335 8.79 -21.51 -0.12
N ALA A 336 9.89 -22.23 0.12
CA ALA A 336 10.98 -22.32 -0.85
C ALA A 336 10.56 -22.93 -2.20
N ALA A 337 9.66 -23.91 -2.21
CA ALA A 337 9.17 -24.52 -3.45
C ALA A 337 8.30 -23.54 -4.25
N GLN A 338 7.48 -22.74 -3.58
CA GLN A 338 6.68 -21.70 -4.20
C GLN A 338 7.55 -20.56 -4.73
N VAL A 339 8.62 -20.17 -4.03
CA VAL A 339 9.61 -19.20 -4.53
C VAL A 339 10.26 -19.71 -5.83
N ALA A 340 10.71 -20.97 -5.86
CA ALA A 340 11.25 -21.59 -7.07
C ALA A 340 10.23 -21.64 -8.22
N SER A 341 8.96 -21.91 -7.90
CA SER A 341 7.88 -21.89 -8.89
C SER A 341 7.65 -20.48 -9.45
N LEU A 342 7.61 -19.46 -8.59
CA LEU A 342 7.47 -18.07 -9.01
C LEU A 342 8.63 -17.67 -9.93
N ALA A 343 9.87 -18.02 -9.57
CA ALA A 343 11.07 -17.76 -10.38
C ALA A 343 10.95 -18.27 -11.82
N ARG A 344 10.47 -19.52 -11.97
CA ARG A 344 10.27 -20.13 -13.30
C ARG A 344 9.20 -19.42 -14.12
N ASN A 345 8.17 -18.89 -13.48
CA ASN A 345 7.03 -18.28 -14.18
C ASN A 345 7.26 -16.81 -14.56
N ILE A 346 7.98 -16.04 -13.73
CA ILE A 346 8.22 -14.61 -14.00
C ILE A 346 9.60 -14.31 -14.59
N GLY A 347 10.45 -15.33 -14.71
CA GLY A 347 11.86 -15.19 -15.07
C GLY A 347 12.73 -15.02 -13.82
N ALA A 348 13.67 -15.95 -13.62
CA ALA A 348 14.43 -16.05 -12.39
C ALA A 348 15.40 -14.86 -12.14
N ALA A 349 15.81 -14.16 -13.20
CA ALA A 349 16.58 -12.91 -13.10
C ALA A 349 15.77 -11.74 -12.50
N ASN A 350 14.43 -11.82 -12.54
CA ASN A 350 13.54 -10.81 -11.96
C ASN A 350 13.31 -11.04 -10.44
N LEU A 351 13.91 -12.08 -9.84
CA LEU A 351 13.82 -12.36 -8.41
C LEU A 351 15.14 -12.16 -7.68
N GLU A 352 15.03 -11.60 -6.49
CA GLU A 352 16.08 -11.53 -5.47
C GLU A 352 15.58 -12.20 -4.20
N VAL A 353 16.13 -13.36 -3.83
CA VAL A 353 15.67 -14.13 -2.67
C VAL A 353 16.47 -13.77 -1.42
N VAL A 354 15.80 -13.71 -0.27
CA VAL A 354 16.49 -13.56 1.02
C VAL A 354 16.93 -14.94 1.50
N ALA A 355 18.23 -15.20 1.47
CA ALA A 355 18.81 -16.50 1.81
C ALA A 355 19.24 -16.62 3.29
N TYR A 356 19.38 -15.48 3.98
CA TYR A 356 19.68 -15.41 5.42
C TYR A 356 19.06 -14.14 5.99
N GLN A 357 18.32 -14.24 7.09
CA GLN A 357 17.73 -13.10 7.79
C GLN A 357 17.28 -13.48 9.20
N HIS A 358 17.01 -12.47 10.02
CA HIS A 358 16.08 -12.63 11.13
C HIS A 358 14.72 -12.09 10.69
N LEU A 359 13.66 -12.89 10.79
CA LEU A 359 12.33 -12.49 10.32
C LEU A 359 11.79 -11.32 11.17
N PRO A 360 11.27 -10.22 10.59
CA PRO A 360 10.60 -9.18 11.35
C PRO A 360 9.24 -9.70 11.87
N VAL A 361 9.17 -10.03 13.16
CA VAL A 361 8.00 -10.68 13.77
C VAL A 361 6.93 -9.66 14.18
N PHE A 362 7.35 -8.50 14.68
CA PHE A 362 6.42 -7.51 15.22
C PHE A 362 6.90 -6.08 14.98
N HIS A 363 5.96 -5.20 14.61
CA HIS A 363 6.18 -3.77 14.44
C HIS A 363 5.30 -2.98 15.42
N THR A 364 5.89 -1.98 16.09
CA THR A 364 5.18 -1.13 17.05
C THR A 364 5.55 0.35 16.91
N GLU A 365 4.54 1.23 16.98
CA GLU A 365 4.76 2.68 17.08
C GLU A 365 5.23 3.09 18.49
N HIS A 366 5.10 2.21 19.49
CA HIS A 366 5.59 2.48 20.84
C HIS A 366 7.09 2.22 20.94
N CYS A 367 7.88 3.28 21.11
CA CYS A 367 9.32 3.20 21.26
C CYS A 367 9.71 2.68 22.65
N VAL A 368 10.05 1.39 22.77
CA VAL A 368 10.51 0.76 24.02
C VAL A 368 11.83 1.34 24.50
N PHE A 369 12.69 1.81 23.59
CA PHE A 369 13.92 2.50 23.95
C PHE A 369 13.63 3.80 24.72
N CYS A 370 12.78 4.66 24.18
CA CYS A 370 12.37 5.89 24.86
C CYS A 370 11.68 5.58 26.19
N ARG A 371 10.75 4.61 26.19
CA ARG A 371 9.94 4.30 27.37
C ARG A 371 10.74 3.83 28.58
N PHE A 372 11.78 3.03 28.35
CA PHE A 372 12.52 2.33 29.41
C PHE A 372 13.94 2.85 29.62
N LEU A 373 14.55 3.51 28.63
CA LEU A 373 15.96 3.96 28.67
C LEU A 373 16.11 5.48 28.58
N SER A 374 15.00 6.23 28.58
CA SER A 374 15.02 7.70 28.58
C SER A 374 14.07 8.27 29.64
N THR A 375 14.36 9.49 30.08
CA THR A 375 13.43 10.33 30.86
C THR A 375 12.52 11.17 29.96
N GLY A 376 12.81 11.26 28.67
CA GLY A 376 11.98 11.94 27.67
C GLY A 376 10.72 11.14 27.30
N THR A 377 9.77 11.82 26.67
CA THR A 377 8.46 11.20 26.31
C THR A 377 8.19 11.18 24.80
N SER A 378 9.09 11.74 23.99
CA SER A 378 8.96 11.83 22.54
C SER A 378 10.31 11.66 21.83
N TYR A 379 10.30 11.53 20.51
CA TYR A 379 11.53 11.47 19.72
C TYR A 379 12.40 12.73 19.86
N LYS A 380 11.81 13.89 20.19
CA LYS A 380 12.51 15.18 20.28
C LYS A 380 13.38 15.31 21.54
N ASP A 381 13.01 14.62 22.61
CA ASP A 381 13.60 14.74 23.94
C ASP A 381 14.13 13.41 24.48
N CYS A 382 14.02 12.30 23.72
CA CYS A 382 14.46 10.99 24.20
C CYS A 382 15.98 10.83 24.33
N GLY A 383 16.78 11.67 23.66
CA GLY A 383 18.25 11.53 23.67
C GLY A 383 18.79 10.34 22.87
N HIS A 384 17.97 9.76 21.99
CA HIS A 384 18.30 8.66 21.07
C HIS A 384 19.02 7.45 21.70
N PRO A 385 18.49 6.85 22.80
CA PRO A 385 19.09 5.68 23.44
C PRO A 385 19.19 4.47 22.50
N CYS A 386 18.34 4.40 21.46
CA CYS A 386 18.38 3.38 20.43
C CYS A 386 19.70 3.31 19.63
N GLU A 387 20.51 4.37 19.62
CA GLU A 387 21.80 4.38 18.93
C GLU A 387 22.92 3.74 19.76
N LYS A 388 22.78 3.71 21.08
CA LYS A 388 23.85 3.31 22.01
C LYS A 388 23.56 1.99 22.71
N HIS A 389 22.28 1.60 22.78
CA HIS A 389 21.84 0.42 23.50
C HIS A 389 21.35 -0.66 22.54
N LYS A 390 21.77 -1.90 22.79
CA LYS A 390 21.19 -3.09 22.17
C LYS A 390 20.11 -3.63 23.10
N VAL A 391 18.89 -3.77 22.58
CA VAL A 391 17.73 -4.28 23.34
C VAL A 391 17.22 -5.56 22.69
N ALA A 392 16.81 -6.53 23.50
CA ALA A 392 16.16 -7.75 23.05
C ALA A 392 15.05 -8.16 24.02
N LEU A 393 13.97 -8.75 23.49
CA LEU A 393 12.95 -9.42 24.27
C LEU A 393 13.37 -10.87 24.52
N ARG A 394 13.13 -11.40 25.71
CA ARG A 394 13.38 -12.82 26.01
C ARG A 394 12.06 -13.58 26.01
N ASP A 395 12.00 -14.66 25.25
CA ASP A 395 10.83 -15.56 25.27
C ASP A 395 10.87 -16.53 26.45
N THR A 396 9.83 -17.36 26.59
CA THR A 396 9.73 -18.36 27.67
C THR A 396 10.79 -19.46 27.58
N GLN A 397 11.41 -19.65 26.43
CA GLN A 397 12.52 -20.59 26.19
C GLN A 397 13.89 -19.91 26.39
N GLY A 398 13.91 -18.63 26.78
CA GLY A 398 15.11 -17.84 27.04
C GLY A 398 15.80 -17.27 25.80
N ARG A 399 15.21 -17.45 24.61
CA ARG A 399 15.77 -16.93 23.35
C ARG A 399 15.67 -15.42 23.30
N ALA A 400 16.70 -14.78 22.77
CA ALA A 400 16.78 -13.33 22.66
C ALA A 400 16.31 -12.84 21.29
N HIS A 401 15.17 -12.16 21.25
CA HIS A 401 14.57 -11.52 20.08
C HIS A 401 15.04 -10.07 19.95
N PRO A 402 15.92 -9.73 19.00
CA PRO A 402 16.49 -8.38 18.91
C PRO A 402 15.41 -7.36 18.57
N VAL A 403 15.48 -6.19 19.22
CA VAL A 403 14.62 -5.05 18.96
C VAL A 403 15.45 -3.96 18.30
N MET A 404 15.02 -3.48 17.14
CA MET A 404 15.64 -2.33 16.48
C MET A 404 14.65 -1.19 16.30
N ALA A 405 15.14 0.04 16.43
CA ALA A 405 14.37 1.21 16.03
C ALA A 405 14.45 1.42 14.50
N ASP A 406 13.48 2.13 13.92
CA ASP A 406 13.54 2.66 12.56
C ASP A 406 13.53 4.21 12.54
N VAL A 407 13.62 4.81 11.34
CA VAL A 407 13.65 6.28 11.11
C VAL A 407 12.47 6.99 11.77
N GLY A 408 11.33 6.34 11.95
CA GLY A 408 10.13 6.90 12.58
C GLY A 408 10.06 6.70 14.09
N CYS A 409 11.16 6.29 14.73
CA CYS A 409 11.19 5.83 16.13
C CYS A 409 10.25 4.65 16.41
N ARG A 410 9.84 3.90 15.39
CA ARG A 410 9.08 2.66 15.57
C ARG A 410 10.05 1.57 15.93
N ASN A 411 9.57 0.50 16.58
CA ASN A 411 10.40 -0.63 16.91
C ASN A 411 9.97 -1.88 16.15
N THR A 412 10.97 -2.63 15.69
CA THR A 412 10.81 -3.94 15.07
C THR A 412 11.42 -4.98 15.99
N VAL A 413 10.63 -5.97 16.37
CA VAL A 413 11.13 -7.19 17.03
C VAL A 413 11.41 -8.21 15.94
N PHE A 414 12.64 -8.70 15.91
CA PHE A 414 13.08 -9.72 14.98
C PHE A 414 13.08 -11.11 15.63
N GLY A 415 12.95 -12.16 14.82
CA GLY A 415 13.05 -13.55 15.27
C GLY A 415 14.40 -13.80 15.91
N ALA A 416 14.43 -14.56 17.01
CA ALA A 416 15.69 -14.85 17.70
C ALA A 416 16.63 -15.69 16.85
N GLN A 417 16.10 -16.74 16.20
CA GLN A 417 16.86 -17.62 15.32
C GLN A 417 17.02 -16.98 13.94
N ALA A 418 18.15 -17.25 13.29
CA ALA A 418 18.36 -16.83 11.91
C ALA A 418 17.62 -17.77 10.96
N GLN A 419 16.70 -17.24 10.17
CA GLN A 419 16.10 -17.96 9.06
C GLN A 419 17.10 -18.05 7.90
N GLU A 420 17.34 -19.24 7.39
CA GLU A 420 18.34 -19.48 6.34
C GLU A 420 17.89 -20.53 5.31
N ALA A 421 18.46 -20.47 4.10
CA ALA A 421 17.98 -21.21 2.93
C ALA A 421 18.88 -22.35 2.44
N SER A 422 19.85 -22.82 3.24
CA SER A 422 20.83 -23.83 2.85
C SER A 422 20.17 -25.09 2.27
N HIS A 423 19.15 -25.63 2.93
CA HIS A 423 18.37 -26.80 2.48
C HIS A 423 17.64 -26.61 1.14
N HIS A 424 17.47 -25.36 0.68
CA HIS A 424 16.74 -25.03 -0.53
C HIS A 424 17.61 -24.41 -1.62
N LEU A 425 18.89 -24.18 -1.32
CA LEU A 425 19.82 -23.48 -2.20
C LEU A 425 19.97 -24.17 -3.55
N GLU A 426 20.10 -25.49 -3.55
CA GLU A 426 20.21 -26.29 -4.79
C GLU A 426 18.96 -26.17 -5.66
N ALA A 427 17.77 -26.21 -5.06
CA ALA A 427 16.50 -26.07 -5.78
C ALA A 427 16.33 -24.66 -6.37
N TRP A 428 16.78 -23.62 -5.65
CA TRP A 428 16.76 -22.24 -6.13
C TRP A 428 17.76 -21.99 -7.25
N LEU A 429 18.97 -22.54 -7.15
CA LEU A 429 19.97 -22.52 -8.24
C LEU A 429 19.44 -23.25 -9.48
N ALA A 430 18.83 -24.42 -9.31
CA ALA A 430 18.21 -25.18 -10.40
C ALA A 430 17.00 -24.45 -11.03
N ALA A 431 16.29 -23.62 -10.26
CA ALA A 431 15.23 -22.75 -10.76
C ALA A 431 15.78 -21.52 -11.53
N GLY A 432 17.11 -21.34 -11.57
CA GLY A 432 17.78 -20.26 -12.28
C GLY A 432 17.89 -18.96 -11.49
N ILE A 433 17.63 -18.97 -10.18
CA ILE A 433 17.69 -17.76 -9.35
C ILE A 433 19.14 -17.28 -9.25
N GLN A 434 19.35 -15.99 -9.52
CA GLN A 434 20.69 -15.39 -9.63
C GLN A 434 21.02 -14.50 -8.43
N HIS A 435 20.03 -13.88 -7.78
CA HIS A 435 20.27 -12.85 -6.77
C HIS A 435 19.91 -13.37 -5.37
N TYR A 436 20.90 -13.47 -4.49
CA TYR A 436 20.77 -13.96 -3.12
C TYR A 436 21.14 -12.87 -2.13
N ARG A 437 20.18 -12.39 -1.35
CA ARG A 437 20.39 -11.35 -0.33
C ARG A 437 20.54 -11.95 1.06
N LEU A 438 21.53 -11.48 1.81
CA LEU A 438 21.70 -11.74 3.24
C LEU A 438 21.37 -10.47 4.01
N GLU A 439 20.45 -10.54 4.96
CA GLU A 439 20.03 -9.40 5.77
C GLU A 439 20.53 -9.52 7.21
N PHE A 440 21.36 -8.57 7.63
CA PHE A 440 21.92 -8.54 8.98
C PHE A 440 21.18 -7.56 9.87
N VAL A 441 20.88 -7.97 11.09
CA VAL A 441 20.14 -7.21 12.10
C VAL A 441 21.10 -6.79 13.20
N HIS A 442 21.56 -7.73 14.01
CA HIS A 442 22.34 -7.48 15.22
C HIS A 442 23.73 -8.12 15.19
N GLU A 443 24.02 -8.85 14.11
CA GLU A 443 25.26 -9.54 13.84
C GLU A 443 26.45 -8.57 13.92
N THR A 444 27.50 -9.06 14.56
CA THR A 444 28.81 -8.44 14.65
C THR A 444 29.54 -8.50 13.32
N GLU A 445 30.60 -7.71 13.18
CA GLU A 445 31.46 -7.72 11.98
C GLU A 445 32.00 -9.11 11.65
N GLN A 446 32.36 -9.88 12.68
CA GLN A 446 32.86 -11.24 12.51
C GLN A 446 31.78 -12.20 12.02
N GLU A 447 30.55 -12.09 12.54
CA GLU A 447 29.41 -12.90 12.10
C GLU A 447 29.03 -12.55 10.66
N VAL A 448 28.92 -11.26 10.31
CA VAL A 448 28.69 -10.80 8.93
C VAL A 448 29.71 -11.41 7.98
N ARG A 449 31.00 -11.37 8.32
CA ARG A 449 32.07 -11.97 7.52
C ARG A 449 31.90 -13.47 7.37
N LYS A 450 31.71 -14.20 8.47
CA LYS A 450 31.60 -15.67 8.46
C LYS A 450 30.38 -16.15 7.67
N VAL A 451 29.22 -15.54 7.88
CA VAL A 451 27.98 -15.87 7.15
C VAL A 451 28.15 -15.59 5.66
N SER A 452 28.64 -14.41 5.30
CA SER A 452 28.83 -14.02 3.89
C SER A 452 29.81 -14.93 3.16
N LEU A 453 30.94 -15.28 3.78
CA LEU A 453 31.92 -16.20 3.19
C LEU A 453 31.37 -17.62 3.04
N ALA A 454 30.57 -18.09 4.00
CA ALA A 454 29.93 -19.41 3.89
C ALA A 454 28.96 -19.46 2.70
N PHE A 455 28.10 -18.44 2.54
CA PHE A 455 27.21 -18.36 1.39
C PHE A 455 27.96 -18.19 0.06
N ALA A 456 28.99 -17.34 0.02
CA ALA A 456 29.81 -17.18 -1.18
C ALA A 456 30.47 -18.50 -1.60
N ALA A 457 31.02 -19.25 -0.65
CA ALA A 457 31.61 -20.57 -0.91
C ALA A 457 30.57 -21.58 -1.41
N ALA A 458 29.35 -21.57 -0.86
CA ALA A 458 28.27 -22.46 -1.29
C ALA A 458 27.76 -22.11 -2.70
N LEU A 459 27.57 -20.82 -3.00
CA LEU A 459 27.15 -20.34 -4.32
C LEU A 459 28.20 -20.59 -5.41
N GLN A 460 29.47 -20.66 -5.04
CA GLN A 460 30.59 -21.04 -5.92
C GLN A 460 30.75 -22.56 -6.06
N GLY A 461 29.99 -23.36 -5.31
CA GLY A 461 30.10 -24.82 -5.29
C GLY A 461 31.32 -25.36 -4.52
N THR A 462 32.03 -24.51 -3.76
CA THR A 462 33.20 -24.89 -2.96
C THR A 462 32.81 -25.69 -1.71
N ILE A 463 31.61 -25.47 -1.18
CA ILE A 463 31.02 -26.26 -0.08
C ILE A 463 29.60 -26.71 -0.44
N SER A 464 29.15 -27.80 0.17
CA SER A 464 27.78 -28.30 -0.01
C SER A 464 26.75 -27.47 0.75
N ALA A 465 25.48 -27.57 0.35
CA ALA A 465 24.34 -27.01 1.09
C ALA A 465 24.29 -27.51 2.55
N ALA A 466 24.55 -28.79 2.78
CA ALA A 466 24.59 -29.36 4.13
C ALA A 466 25.72 -28.76 4.99
N GLU A 467 26.90 -28.55 4.40
CA GLU A 467 28.02 -27.91 5.09
C GLU A 467 27.72 -26.43 5.40
N LEU A 468 27.06 -25.72 4.48
CA LEU A 468 26.58 -24.35 4.71
C LEU A 468 25.69 -24.31 5.96
N GLY A 469 24.65 -25.14 6.03
CA GLY A 469 23.74 -25.20 7.18
C GLY A 469 24.47 -25.48 8.51
N GLN A 470 25.41 -26.43 8.52
CA GLN A 470 26.24 -26.72 9.70
C GLN A 470 27.11 -25.53 10.14
N ARG A 471 27.68 -24.78 9.18
CA ARG A 471 28.47 -23.58 9.50
C ARG A 471 27.58 -22.48 10.07
N LEU A 472 26.42 -22.22 9.46
CA LEU A 472 25.48 -21.20 9.93
C LEU A 472 24.98 -21.50 11.35
N GLN A 473 24.65 -22.76 11.65
CA GLN A 473 24.23 -23.16 13.00
C GLN A 473 25.31 -22.90 14.06
N ARG A 474 26.60 -22.98 13.71
CA ARG A 474 27.71 -22.65 14.62
C ARG A 474 27.95 -21.15 14.75
N ILE A 475 27.60 -20.37 13.73
CA ILE A 475 27.80 -18.91 13.71
C ILE A 475 26.68 -18.19 14.45
N SER A 476 25.42 -18.63 14.28
CA SER A 476 24.24 -17.96 14.84
C SER A 476 24.04 -18.31 16.32
N PRO A 477 24.15 -17.35 17.27
CA PRO A 477 24.12 -17.65 18.71
C PRO A 477 22.80 -18.26 19.21
N GLN A 478 21.68 -17.93 18.56
CA GLN A 478 20.35 -18.45 18.87
C GLN A 478 19.98 -19.67 18.00
N GLY A 479 20.92 -20.16 17.18
CA GLY A 479 20.69 -21.18 16.17
C GLY A 479 20.01 -20.66 14.91
N THR A 480 19.70 -21.60 14.02
CA THR A 480 19.07 -21.36 12.71
C THR A 480 17.68 -22.01 12.63
N THR A 481 16.90 -21.59 11.64
CA THR A 481 15.59 -22.16 11.30
C THR A 481 15.35 -22.04 9.80
N GLU A 482 14.54 -22.92 9.21
CA GLU A 482 14.05 -22.72 7.83
C GLU A 482 12.88 -21.70 7.82
N GLY A 483 12.24 -21.49 8.98
CA GLY A 483 11.12 -20.55 9.13
C GLY A 483 10.02 -20.82 8.10
N SER A 484 9.63 -19.78 7.36
CA SER A 484 8.59 -19.90 6.33
C SER A 484 9.01 -20.66 5.07
N LEU A 485 10.29 -20.97 4.90
CA LEU A 485 10.78 -21.71 3.73
C LEU A 485 10.36 -23.19 3.74
N PHE A 486 10.16 -23.74 4.94
CA PHE A 486 9.79 -25.12 5.15
C PHE A 486 8.28 -25.29 5.29
N VAL A 487 7.75 -26.34 4.66
CA VAL A 487 6.38 -26.82 4.89
C VAL A 487 6.45 -28.28 5.31
N PRO A 488 5.90 -28.66 6.47
CA PRO A 488 5.91 -30.04 6.90
C PRO A 488 5.02 -30.90 5.99
N ASN A 489 5.42 -32.15 5.73
CA ASN A 489 4.68 -33.05 4.83
C ASN A 489 3.22 -33.27 5.25
N ASN A 490 2.93 -33.13 6.54
CA ASN A 490 1.61 -33.30 7.12
C ASN A 490 0.88 -31.96 7.40
N TYR A 491 1.21 -30.87 6.70
CA TYR A 491 0.59 -29.55 6.94
C TYR A 491 -0.94 -29.51 6.75
N LEU A 492 -1.51 -30.51 6.05
CA LEU A 492 -2.97 -30.68 5.89
C LEU A 492 -3.60 -31.49 7.03
N GLU A 493 -2.78 -32.09 7.90
CA GLU A 493 -3.23 -32.82 9.08
C GLU A 493 -3.21 -31.85 10.28
N ILE A 494 -4.39 -31.52 10.81
CA ILE A 494 -4.48 -30.83 12.09
C ILE A 494 -4.36 -31.90 13.17
N PRO A 495 -3.28 -31.97 13.95
CA PRO A 495 -3.21 -32.90 15.06
C PRO A 495 -4.28 -32.49 16.08
N LEU A 496 -5.33 -33.31 16.20
CA LEU A 496 -6.26 -33.21 17.32
C LEU A 496 -5.50 -33.66 18.57
N MET A 497 -5.08 -32.69 19.38
CA MET A 497 -4.53 -32.95 20.72
C MET A 497 -5.62 -33.29 21.72
#